data_AF-A0A392M487-F1
#
_entry.id   AF-A0A392M487-F1
#
_cell.length_a   1.000
_cell.length_b   1.000
_cell.length_c   1.000
_cell.angle_alpha   90.00
_cell.angle_beta   90.00
_cell.angle_gamma   90.00
#
_symmetry.space_group_name_H-M   'P 1'
#
loop_
_entity.id
_entity.type
_entity.pdbx_description
1 polymer ?
#
loop_
_entity_poly.entity_id
_entity_poly.type
_entity_poly.pdbx_seq_one_letter_code
_entity_poly.pdbx_strand_id
1 'polypeptide(L)'
;MIQNLQSEHAICGKLNKNTISLLVKTRNDEVVSFPLYVEAIRFAFHEENMIRAAVRAVTLNVYHVGDDSVNRYITSAPHTDYFSNLVSFFKKQCMDLNRLISETLKNPGPDSNSTITAAVDEIEDNLYYFSDVISA
;
A
#
# COMPACT_ATOMS: atom_id res chain seq x y z
N MET A 1 38.00 7.66 13.67
CA MET A 1 37.43 7.81 12.30
C MET A 1 37.17 6.40 11.82
N ILE A 2 35.96 5.87 11.69
CA ILE A 2 34.67 6.44 11.30
C ILE A 2 33.59 5.55 11.93
N GLN A 3 32.64 6.14 12.65
CA GLN A 3 31.29 5.56 12.86
C GLN A 3 30.42 6.70 13.37
N ASN A 4 29.77 7.40 12.44
CA ASN A 4 28.59 8.22 12.68
C ASN A 4 28.06 8.66 11.31
N LEU A 5 27.26 7.80 10.70
CA LEU A 5 26.19 8.21 9.80
C LEU A 5 24.89 7.74 10.45
N GLN A 6 24.45 8.51 11.45
CA GLN A 6 23.04 8.60 11.73
C GLN A 6 22.39 9.41 10.62
N SER A 7 21.22 8.96 10.17
CA SER A 7 19.97 9.73 10.01
C SER A 7 19.22 9.34 8.73
N GLU A 8 18.30 8.38 8.88
CA GLU A 8 17.01 8.32 8.15
C GLU A 8 16.17 7.14 8.68
N HIS A 9 15.92 7.11 9.99
CA HIS A 9 14.77 6.37 10.52
C HIS A 9 13.80 7.42 11.07
N ALA A 10 13.00 7.97 10.17
CA ALA A 10 11.89 8.83 10.52
C ALA A 10 11.00 8.10 11.54
N ILE A 11 10.50 8.87 12.50
CA ILE A 11 9.63 8.43 13.59
C ILE A 11 8.32 7.87 12.98
N CYS A 12 8.27 6.57 12.70
CA CYS A 12 7.02 5.85 12.48
C CYS A 12 7.03 4.62 13.39
N GLY A 13 6.89 4.85 14.69
CA GLY A 13 6.62 3.75 15.61
C GLY A 13 5.35 3.02 15.15
N LYS A 14 5.39 1.69 15.13
CA LYS A 14 4.22 0.85 14.80
C LYS A 14 2.98 1.38 15.52
N LEU A 15 1.94 1.73 14.75
CA LEU A 15 0.67 2.15 15.34
C LEU A 15 0.14 1.01 16.21
N ASN A 16 -0.36 1.37 17.38
CA ASN A 16 -0.94 0.42 18.32
C ASN A 16 -2.17 1.05 18.98
N LYS A 17 -2.94 0.24 19.70
CA LYS A 17 -4.20 0.65 20.33
C LYS A 17 -4.07 1.89 21.22
N ASN A 18 -2.90 2.12 21.82
CA ASN A 18 -2.69 3.28 22.69
C ASN A 18 -2.41 4.57 21.91
N THR A 19 -1.86 4.48 20.70
CA THR A 19 -1.47 5.64 19.89
C THR A 19 -2.48 6.01 18.82
N ILE A 20 -3.30 5.05 18.37
CA ILE A 20 -4.28 5.27 17.30
C ILE A 20 -5.34 6.32 17.66
N SER A 21 -5.68 6.44 18.95
CA SER A 21 -6.62 7.43 19.49
C SER A 21 -6.20 8.89 19.23
N LEU A 22 -4.90 9.14 19.01
CA LEU A 22 -4.37 10.46 18.66
C LEU A 22 -4.65 10.84 17.19
N LEU A 23 -4.99 9.86 16.35
CA LEU A 23 -5.11 10.00 14.89
C LEU A 23 -6.55 9.88 14.41
N VAL A 24 -7.48 9.52 15.29
CA VAL A 24 -8.91 9.33 14.98
C VAL A 24 -9.78 10.25 15.81
N LYS A 25 -10.94 10.61 15.26
CA LYS A 25 -12.02 11.24 16.01
C LYS A 25 -13.08 10.20 16.30
N THR A 26 -13.47 10.06 17.56
CA THR A 26 -14.53 9.13 17.97
C THR A 26 -15.80 9.85 18.40
N ARG A 27 -16.94 9.17 18.30
CA ARG A 27 -18.22 9.54 18.90
C ARG A 27 -18.91 8.26 19.35
N ASN A 28 -19.23 8.17 20.64
CA ASN A 28 -19.81 6.95 21.25
C ASN A 28 -18.94 5.71 20.97
N ASP A 29 -17.63 5.83 21.16
CA ASP A 29 -16.64 4.76 20.94
C ASP A 29 -16.53 4.24 19.50
N GLU A 30 -17.21 4.87 18.53
CA GLU A 30 -17.04 4.62 17.10
C GLU A 30 -16.15 5.68 16.46
N VAL A 31 -15.25 5.26 15.56
CA VAL A 31 -14.48 6.19 14.74
C VAL A 31 -15.41 6.85 13.73
N VAL A 32 -15.44 8.19 13.72
CA VAL A 32 -16.22 9.00 12.76
C VAL A 32 -15.33 9.78 11.80
N SER A 33 -14.02 9.84 12.06
CA SER A 33 -13.05 10.44 11.14
C SER A 33 -11.66 9.84 11.37
N PHE A 34 -11.00 9.48 10.27
CA PHE A 34 -9.61 9.06 10.28
C PHE A 34 -8.84 9.70 9.11
N PRO A 35 -8.47 11.00 9.22
CA PRO A 35 -7.91 11.76 8.11
C PRO A 35 -6.62 11.17 7.52
N LEU A 36 -5.73 10.64 8.36
CA LEU A 36 -4.48 10.02 7.91
C LEU A 36 -4.74 8.84 6.96
N TYR A 37 -5.65 7.95 7.32
CA TYR A 37 -6.02 6.80 6.50
C TYR A 37 -6.67 7.24 5.18
N VAL A 38 -7.65 8.14 5.26
CA VAL A 38 -8.39 8.65 4.09
C VAL A 38 -7.46 9.35 3.10
N GLU A 39 -6.55 10.18 3.58
CA GLU A 39 -5.62 10.91 2.73
C GLU A 39 -4.59 9.95 2.10
N ALA A 40 -4.08 8.97 2.87
CA ALA A 40 -3.12 8.00 2.36
C ALA A 40 -3.71 7.18 1.19
N ILE A 41 -4.91 6.61 1.34
CA ILE A 41 -5.50 5.76 0.29
C ILE A 41 -5.82 6.55 -0.99
N ARG A 42 -5.93 7.88 -0.93
CA ARG A 42 -6.07 8.74 -2.11
C ARG A 42 -4.86 8.69 -3.05
N PHE A 43 -3.68 8.39 -2.50
CA PHE A 43 -2.42 8.30 -3.25
C PHE A 43 -2.02 6.85 -3.58
N ALA A 44 -2.87 5.86 -3.31
CA ALA A 44 -2.51 4.45 -3.45
C ALA A 44 -2.14 4.01 -4.88
N PHE A 45 -2.60 4.74 -5.89
CA PHE A 45 -2.35 4.47 -7.31
C PHE A 45 -1.50 5.55 -7.98
N HIS A 46 -0.67 6.25 -7.19
CA HIS A 46 0.27 7.23 -7.71
C HIS A 46 1.30 6.56 -8.64
N GLU A 47 1.81 7.27 -9.64
CA GLU A 47 2.79 6.74 -10.60
C GLU A 47 4.15 6.41 -9.94
N GLU A 48 4.55 7.21 -8.96
CA GLU A 48 5.79 6.99 -8.20
C GLU A 48 5.68 5.82 -7.21
N ASN A 49 6.56 4.83 -7.37
CA ASN A 49 6.63 3.63 -6.51
C ASN A 49 6.83 3.99 -5.03
N MET A 50 7.66 5.00 -4.75
CA MET A 50 7.93 5.45 -3.39
C MET A 50 6.67 5.96 -2.67
N ILE A 51 5.79 6.66 -3.39
CA ILE A 51 4.51 7.12 -2.83
C ILE A 51 3.61 5.92 -2.53
N ARG A 52 3.51 4.95 -3.45
CA ARG A 52 2.73 3.72 -3.19
C ARG A 52 3.28 2.93 -2.00
N ALA A 53 4.60 2.83 -1.87
CA ALA A 53 5.25 2.19 -0.73
C ALA A 53 4.90 2.90 0.61
N ALA A 54 4.91 4.24 0.65
CA ALA A 54 4.49 4.99 1.82
C ALA A 54 3.02 4.75 2.19
N VAL A 55 2.13 4.70 1.19
CA VAL A 55 0.71 4.37 1.40
C VAL A 55 0.53 2.95 1.93
N ARG A 56 1.25 1.97 1.37
CA ARG A 56 1.26 0.58 1.87
C ARG A 56 1.73 0.53 3.32
N ALA A 57 2.79 1.24 3.68
CA ALA A 57 3.27 1.31 5.07
C ALA A 57 2.21 1.89 6.02
N VAL A 58 1.52 2.97 5.64
CA VAL A 58 0.44 3.55 6.46
C VAL A 58 -0.73 2.58 6.61
N THR A 59 -1.21 2.02 5.50
CA THR A 59 -2.37 1.10 5.52
C THR A 59 -2.08 -0.18 6.31
N LEU A 60 -0.90 -0.79 6.15
CA LEU A 60 -0.50 -1.94 6.97
C LEU A 60 -0.43 -1.58 8.45
N ASN A 61 0.12 -0.42 8.82
CA ASN A 61 0.14 0.02 10.20
C ASN A 61 -1.27 0.16 10.78
N VAL A 62 -2.23 0.63 9.98
CA VAL A 62 -3.65 0.75 10.38
C VAL A 62 -4.30 -0.62 10.54
N TYR A 63 -4.12 -1.53 9.58
CA TYR A 63 -4.73 -2.86 9.61
C TYR A 63 -4.26 -3.68 10.81
N HIS A 64 -2.98 -3.57 11.15
CA HIS A 64 -2.38 -4.31 12.25
C HIS A 64 -2.57 -3.67 13.65
N VAL A 65 -3.36 -2.60 13.78
CA VAL A 65 -3.66 -2.03 15.12
C VAL A 65 -4.50 -3.01 15.96
N GLY A 66 -5.38 -3.78 15.31
CA GLY A 66 -6.28 -4.73 15.96
C GLY A 66 -7.36 -4.07 16.83
N ASP A 67 -7.69 -2.81 16.58
CA ASP A 67 -8.79 -2.09 17.25
C ASP A 67 -10.10 -2.24 16.46
N ASP A 68 -11.15 -2.72 17.13
CA ASP A 68 -12.40 -3.07 16.47
C ASP A 68 -13.12 -1.85 15.87
N SER A 69 -13.02 -0.68 16.51
CA SER A 69 -13.67 0.55 16.03
C SER A 69 -12.99 1.07 14.76
N VAL A 70 -11.66 0.95 14.70
CA VAL A 70 -10.86 1.27 13.51
C VAL A 70 -11.17 0.29 12.39
N ASN A 71 -11.19 -1.01 12.68
CA ASN A 71 -11.50 -2.06 11.71
C ASN A 71 -12.89 -1.89 11.10
N ARG A 72 -13.91 -1.57 11.92
CA ARG A 72 -15.25 -1.22 11.42
C ARG A 72 -15.23 -0.02 10.50
N TYR A 73 -14.50 1.04 10.86
CA TYR A 73 -14.41 2.23 10.03
C TYR A 73 -13.80 1.94 8.65
N ILE A 74 -12.64 1.29 8.59
CA ILE A 74 -11.95 1.02 7.31
C ILE A 74 -12.68 0.00 6.42
N THR A 75 -13.53 -0.86 7.01
CA THR A 75 -14.35 -1.83 6.26
C THR A 75 -15.74 -1.31 5.93
N SER A 76 -16.10 -0.11 6.38
CA SER A 76 -17.36 0.55 6.02
C SER A 76 -17.27 1.28 4.67
N ALA A 77 -18.42 1.57 4.06
CA ALA A 77 -18.46 2.41 2.87
C ALA A 77 -18.12 3.88 3.23
N PRO A 78 -17.34 4.60 2.39
CA PRO A 78 -16.78 4.17 1.10
C PRO A 78 -15.38 3.52 1.20
N HIS A 79 -14.83 3.36 2.41
CA HIS A 79 -13.45 2.93 2.63
C HIS A 79 -13.16 1.50 2.14
N THR A 80 -14.16 0.63 2.16
CA THR A 80 -14.09 -0.72 1.58
C THR A 80 -13.70 -0.74 0.09
N ASP A 81 -14.00 0.34 -0.66
CA ASP A 81 -13.68 0.44 -2.09
C ASP A 81 -12.17 0.45 -2.34
N TYR A 82 -11.36 0.78 -1.33
CA TYR A 82 -9.91 0.76 -1.46
C TYR A 82 -9.39 -0.64 -1.86
N PHE A 83 -9.89 -1.69 -1.22
CA PHE A 83 -9.43 -3.05 -1.49
C PHE A 83 -9.85 -3.54 -2.89
N SER A 84 -11.09 -3.24 -3.31
CA SER A 84 -11.55 -3.58 -4.65
C SER A 84 -10.79 -2.80 -5.74
N ASN A 85 -10.41 -1.56 -5.46
CA ASN A 85 -9.53 -0.77 -6.34
C ASN A 85 -8.12 -1.36 -6.41
N LEU A 86 -7.55 -1.85 -5.30
CA LEU A 86 -6.25 -2.56 -5.32
C LEU A 86 -6.29 -3.79 -6.22
N VAL A 87 -7.32 -4.62 -6.09
CA VAL A 87 -7.50 -5.82 -6.94
C VAL A 87 -7.64 -5.43 -8.41
N SER A 88 -8.38 -4.35 -8.70
CA SER A 88 -8.56 -3.85 -10.06
C SER A 88 -7.25 -3.32 -10.66
N PHE A 89 -6.45 -2.59 -9.86
CA PHE A 89 -5.13 -2.13 -10.24
C PHE A 89 -4.17 -3.30 -10.52
N PHE A 90 -4.11 -4.26 -9.61
CA PHE A 90 -3.31 -5.47 -9.79
C PHE A 90 -3.65 -6.23 -11.07
N LYS A 91 -4.96 -6.43 -11.34
CA LYS A 91 -5.43 -7.04 -12.58
C LYS A 91 -4.90 -6.29 -13.81
N LYS A 92 -4.95 -4.96 -13.81
CA LYS A 92 -4.43 -4.14 -14.90
C LYS A 92 -2.93 -4.39 -15.11
N GLN A 93 -2.15 -4.46 -14.05
CA GLN A 93 -0.71 -4.73 -14.13
C GLN A 93 -0.40 -6.12 -14.72
N CYS A 94 -1.16 -7.15 -14.35
CA CYS A 94 -1.01 -8.47 -14.98
C CYS A 94 -1.33 -8.42 -16.49
N MET A 95 -2.36 -7.67 -16.90
CA MET A 95 -2.69 -7.48 -18.31
C MET A 95 -1.60 -6.71 -19.06
N ASP A 96 -1.04 -5.67 -18.44
CA ASP A 96 0.05 -4.87 -19.00
C ASP A 96 1.34 -5.69 -19.16
N LEU A 97 1.69 -6.54 -18.18
CA LEU A 97 2.80 -7.49 -18.29
C LEU A 97 2.59 -8.47 -19.45
N ASN A 98 1.39 -9.04 -19.56
CA ASN A 98 1.08 -9.97 -20.66
C ASN A 98 1.22 -9.30 -22.05
N ARG A 99 0.79 -8.04 -22.15
CA ARG A 99 0.98 -7.24 -23.36
C ARG A 99 2.47 -6.98 -23.63
N LEU A 100 3.24 -6.58 -22.61
CA LEU A 100 4.67 -6.31 -22.71
C LEU A 100 5.46 -7.53 -23.19
N ILE A 101 5.17 -8.72 -22.66
CA ILE A 101 5.77 -9.98 -23.10
C ILE A 101 5.43 -10.25 -24.57
N SER A 102 4.16 -10.09 -24.95
CA SER A 102 3.70 -10.32 -26.32
C SER A 102 4.37 -9.39 -27.33
N GLU A 103 4.59 -8.13 -26.97
CA GLU A 103 5.28 -7.13 -27.79
C GLU A 103 6.78 -7.46 -27.92
N THR A 104 7.42 -7.81 -26.80
CA THR A 104 8.83 -8.20 -26.75
C THR A 104 9.14 -9.43 -27.61
N LEU A 105 8.24 -10.44 -27.62
CA LEU A 105 8.40 -11.63 -28.44
C LEU A 105 8.34 -11.34 -29.95
N LYS A 106 7.63 -10.28 -30.36
CA LYS A 106 7.52 -9.88 -31.77
C LYS A 106 8.71 -9.04 -32.20
N ASN A 107 9.13 -8.11 -31.37
CA ASN A 107 10.21 -7.16 -31.65
C ASN A 107 11.07 -6.97 -30.39
N PRO A 108 12.08 -7.82 -30.16
CA PRO A 108 12.93 -7.71 -29.00
C PRO A 108 13.77 -6.43 -29.07
N GLY A 109 13.57 -5.54 -28.11
CA GLY A 109 14.39 -4.36 -27.92
C GLY A 109 15.57 -4.64 -26.97
N PRO A 110 16.59 -3.77 -26.93
CA PRO A 110 17.75 -3.94 -26.07
C PRO A 110 17.38 -3.97 -24.56
N ASP A 111 16.32 -3.27 -24.17
CA ASP A 111 15.87 -3.15 -22.77
C ASP A 111 14.62 -4.01 -22.45
N SER A 112 14.25 -4.92 -23.34
CA SER A 112 13.03 -5.73 -23.17
C SER A 112 13.05 -6.56 -21.88
N ASN A 113 14.19 -7.20 -21.57
CA ASN A 113 14.31 -8.05 -20.39
C ASN A 113 14.24 -7.24 -19.09
N SER A 114 14.93 -6.10 -19.00
CA SER A 114 14.90 -5.25 -17.81
C SER A 114 13.50 -4.68 -17.55
N THR A 115 12.78 -4.30 -18.61
CA THR A 115 11.40 -3.81 -18.50
C THR A 115 10.45 -4.90 -18.02
N ILE A 116 10.59 -6.13 -18.51
CA ILE A 116 9.81 -7.28 -18.06
C ILE A 116 10.12 -7.61 -16.60
N THR A 117 11.40 -7.65 -16.21
CA THR A 117 11.80 -7.90 -14.82
C THR A 117 11.20 -6.85 -13.88
N ALA A 118 11.29 -5.57 -14.20
CA ALA A 118 10.70 -4.51 -13.37
C ALA A 118 9.18 -4.67 -13.20
N ALA A 119 8.46 -5.07 -14.26
CA ALA A 119 7.02 -5.32 -14.18
C ALA A 119 6.67 -6.58 -13.37
N VAL A 120 7.53 -7.60 -13.39
CA VAL A 120 7.39 -8.81 -12.55
C VAL A 120 7.64 -8.46 -11.08
N ASP A 121 8.72 -7.72 -10.79
CA ASP A 121 9.05 -7.26 -9.43
C ASP A 121 7.89 -6.45 -8.84
N GLU A 122 7.26 -5.58 -9.64
CA GLU A 122 6.11 -4.81 -9.18
C GLU A 122 4.88 -5.68 -8.88
N ILE A 123 4.63 -6.73 -9.67
CA ILE A 123 3.56 -7.70 -9.40
C ILE A 123 3.84 -8.49 -8.12
N GLU A 124 5.08 -8.93 -7.93
CA GLU A 124 5.53 -9.64 -6.72
C GLU A 124 5.36 -8.77 -5.47
N ASP A 125 5.79 -7.51 -5.52
CA ASP A 125 5.59 -6.53 -4.44
C ASP A 125 4.11 -6.35 -4.06
N ASN A 126 3.22 -6.34 -5.06
CA ASN A 126 1.78 -6.27 -4.82
C ASN A 126 1.27 -7.55 -4.14
N LEU A 127 1.75 -8.73 -4.55
CA LEU A 127 1.35 -10.00 -3.93
C LEU A 127 1.79 -10.08 -2.47
N TYR A 128 3.00 -9.62 -2.14
CA TYR A 128 3.45 -9.48 -0.76
C TYR A 128 2.55 -8.54 0.04
N TYR A 129 2.22 -7.38 -0.52
CA TYR A 129 1.30 -6.45 0.12
C TYR A 129 -0.09 -7.08 0.35
N PHE A 130 -0.66 -7.80 -0.62
CA PHE A 130 -1.93 -8.51 -0.42
C PHE A 130 -1.84 -9.56 0.70
N SER A 131 -0.74 -10.32 0.73
CA SER A 131 -0.49 -11.29 1.80
C SER A 131 -0.49 -10.63 3.18
N ASP A 132 0.19 -9.50 3.31
CA ASP A 132 0.26 -8.73 4.56
C ASP A 132 -1.10 -8.14 4.96
N VAL A 133 -1.90 -7.68 3.98
CA VAL A 133 -3.27 -7.17 4.24
C VAL A 133 -4.20 -8.28 4.69
N ILE A 134 -4.12 -9.47 4.09
CA ILE A 134 -4.98 -10.62 4.43
C ILE A 134 -4.59 -11.23 5.78
N SER A 135 -3.33 -11.11 6.18
CA SER A 135 -2.80 -11.63 7.44
C SER A 135 -3.02 -10.70 8.64
N ALA A 136 -3.54 -9.50 8.41
CA ALA A 136 -3.75 -8.47 9.43
C ALA A 136 -4.93 -8.75 10.38
#